data_AF-A0A5P8FP83-F1
#
_entry.id   AF-A0A5P8FP83-F1
#
_cell.length_a   1.000
_cell.length_b   1.000
_cell.length_c   1.000
_cell.angle_alpha   90.00
_cell.angle_beta   90.00
_cell.angle_gamma   90.00
#
_symmetry.space_group_name_H-M   'P 1'
#
loop_
_entity.id
_entity.type
_entity.pdbx_description
1 polymer ?
#
loop_
_entity_poly.entity_id
_entity_poly.type
_entity_poly.pdbx_seq_one_letter_code
_entity_poly.pdbx_strand_id
1 'polypeptide(L)'
;MDADDQPDVGAIAPMPTTRISQRISTGTGADRHVAIRSLAEQLLCEANAVLGPQRHHLSLVDETLPSELAFEVRMDERAARISTTFEDGIAYGRLVGQGFDSELPQELDSADALPDLLVRLIVEAGAQRPVAS
;
A
#
# COMPACT_ATOMS: atom_id res chain seq x y z
N MET A 1 2.04 -35.95 -26.11
CA MET A 1 2.84 -35.17 -25.16
C MET A 1 2.87 -33.78 -25.74
N ASP A 2 1.87 -32.98 -25.40
CA ASP A 2 1.76 -31.61 -25.88
C ASP A 2 2.33 -30.72 -24.77
N ALA A 3 3.59 -30.34 -24.96
CA ALA A 3 4.26 -29.34 -24.18
C ALA A 3 3.91 -27.99 -24.78
N ASP A 4 2.83 -27.35 -24.30
CA ASP A 4 2.71 -25.88 -24.29
C ASP A 4 1.51 -25.30 -23.53
N ASP A 5 0.75 -26.10 -22.76
CA ASP A 5 -0.29 -25.56 -21.87
C ASP A 5 0.32 -25.15 -20.51
N GLN A 6 1.40 -24.36 -20.55
CA GLN A 6 1.85 -23.65 -19.35
C GLN A 6 0.94 -22.42 -19.21
N PRO A 7 0.10 -22.34 -18.17
CA PRO A 7 -0.67 -21.13 -17.94
C PRO A 7 0.31 -19.96 -17.85
N ASP A 8 0.04 -18.89 -18.61
CA ASP A 8 0.67 -17.60 -18.41
C ASP A 8 0.30 -17.10 -17.02
N VAL A 9 1.05 -17.57 -16.01
CA VAL A 9 0.99 -17.04 -14.66
C VAL A 9 1.83 -15.77 -14.64
N GLY A 10 1.45 -14.79 -15.47
CA GLY A 10 1.72 -13.40 -15.16
C GLY A 10 1.00 -13.13 -13.85
N ALA A 11 1.71 -13.26 -12.72
CA ALA A 11 1.12 -13.12 -11.40
C ALA A 11 0.38 -11.78 -11.32
N ILE A 12 -0.94 -11.82 -11.38
CA ILE A 12 -1.77 -10.63 -11.22
C ILE A 12 -1.53 -10.18 -9.78
N ALA A 13 -0.79 -9.09 -9.62
CA ALA A 13 -0.52 -8.51 -8.32
C ALA A 13 -1.87 -8.24 -7.63
N PRO A 14 -2.10 -8.75 -6.40
CA PRO A 14 -3.39 -8.62 -5.73
C PRO A 14 -3.76 -7.14 -5.59
N MET A 15 -5.06 -6.82 -5.69
CA MET A 15 -5.54 -5.47 -5.48
C MET A 15 -6.03 -5.35 -4.03
N PRO A 16 -5.50 -4.43 -3.21
CA PRO A 16 -6.00 -4.23 -1.86
C PRO A 16 -7.46 -3.80 -1.89
N THR A 17 -8.26 -4.30 -0.95
CA THR A 17 -9.65 -3.89 -0.82
C THR A 17 -9.74 -2.42 -0.41
N THR A 18 -10.37 -1.63 -1.26
CA THR A 18 -10.60 -0.21 -1.06
C THR A 18 -12.09 0.10 -1.01
N ARG A 19 -12.41 1.29 -0.49
CA ARG A 19 -13.75 1.87 -0.51
C ARG A 19 -13.67 3.35 -0.83
N ILE A 20 -14.79 3.94 -1.25
CA ILE A 20 -14.93 5.40 -1.35
C ILE A 20 -14.64 6.02 0.03
N SER A 21 -13.80 7.06 0.07
CA SER A 21 -13.42 7.76 1.29
C SER A 21 -14.66 8.22 2.07
N GLN A 22 -14.68 7.91 3.37
CA GLN A 22 -15.79 8.28 4.25
C GLN A 22 -15.43 9.49 5.11
N ARG A 23 -16.42 10.37 5.33
CA ARG A 23 -16.32 11.44 6.33
C ARG A 23 -16.69 10.88 7.69
N ILE A 24 -15.71 10.82 8.59
CA ILE A 24 -15.86 10.30 9.95
C ILE A 24 -15.37 11.33 10.97
N SER A 25 -15.56 11.07 12.26
CA SER A 25 -15.02 11.98 13.29
C SER A 25 -13.48 11.99 13.28
N THR A 26 -12.87 13.12 13.64
CA THR A 26 -11.41 13.25 13.80
C THR A 26 -10.80 12.15 14.67
N GLY A 27 -11.41 11.84 15.82
CA GLY A 27 -10.91 10.80 16.73
C GLY A 27 -10.89 9.41 16.06
N THR A 28 -12.01 9.03 15.43
CA THR A 28 -12.10 7.75 14.70
C THR A 28 -11.10 7.68 13.54
N GLY A 29 -10.90 8.79 12.81
CA GLY A 29 -9.93 8.84 11.73
C GLY A 29 -8.49 8.70 12.21
N ALA A 30 -8.14 9.34 13.33
CA ALA A 30 -6.83 9.22 13.94
C ALA A 30 -6.56 7.79 14.43
N ASP A 31 -7.50 7.19 15.17
CA ASP A 31 -7.38 5.82 15.67
C ASP A 31 -7.17 4.82 14.53
N ARG A 32 -7.96 4.97 13.46
CA ARG A 32 -7.84 4.14 12.27
C ARG A 32 -6.50 4.33 11.55
N HIS A 33 -6.03 5.57 11.43
CA HIS A 33 -4.73 5.85 10.82
C HIS A 33 -3.60 5.17 11.61
N VAL A 34 -3.61 5.30 12.94
CA VAL A 34 -2.62 4.67 13.83
C VAL A 34 -2.65 3.15 13.69
N ALA A 35 -3.85 2.54 13.64
CA ALA A 35 -3.98 1.10 13.45
C ALA A 35 -3.38 0.63 12.11
N ILE A 36 -3.68 1.34 11.02
CA ILE A 36 -3.16 1.04 9.68
C ILE A 36 -1.63 1.22 9.65
N ARG A 37 -1.10 2.34 10.13
CA ARG A 37 0.34 2.61 10.14
C ARG A 37 1.10 1.58 10.98
N SER A 38 0.57 1.21 12.14
CA SER A 38 1.22 0.24 13.03
C SER A 38 1.28 -1.16 12.39
N LEU A 39 0.19 -1.61 11.76
CA LEU A 39 0.20 -2.89 11.05
C LEU A 39 1.10 -2.84 9.81
N ALA A 40 1.12 -1.71 9.09
CA ALA A 40 1.99 -1.55 7.93
C ALA A 40 3.47 -1.69 8.31
N GLU A 41 3.91 -1.07 9.40
CA GLU A 41 5.29 -1.21 9.90
C GLU A 41 5.61 -2.65 10.30
N GLN A 42 4.70 -3.32 11.00
CA GLN A 42 4.89 -4.73 11.40
C GLN A 42 5.06 -5.63 10.17
N LEU A 43 4.10 -5.57 9.23
CA LEU A 43 4.12 -6.40 8.02
C LEU A 43 5.31 -6.09 7.12
N LEU A 44 5.73 -4.82 7.05
CA LEU A 44 6.95 -4.42 6.35
C LEU A 44 8.18 -5.07 6.96
N CYS A 45 8.29 -5.09 8.30
CA CYS A 45 9.40 -5.74 8.99
C CYS A 45 9.43 -7.25 8.71
N GLU A 46 8.27 -7.90 8.74
CA GLU A 46 8.13 -9.33 8.43
C GLU A 46 8.50 -9.63 6.97
N ALA A 47 7.98 -8.84 6.03
CA ALA A 47 8.27 -9.00 4.61
C ALA A 47 9.77 -8.83 4.33
N ASN A 48 10.40 -7.80 4.88
CA ASN A 48 11.84 -7.57 4.72
C ASN A 48 12.68 -8.70 5.34
N ALA A 49 12.25 -9.28 6.46
CA ALA A 49 12.91 -10.44 7.05
C ALA A 49 12.85 -11.68 6.13
N VAL A 50 11.74 -11.86 5.40
CA VAL A 50 11.57 -12.96 4.42
C VAL A 50 12.34 -12.71 3.13
N LEU A 51 12.36 -11.46 2.62
CA LEU A 51 13.09 -11.09 1.39
C LEU A 51 14.62 -11.23 1.56
N GLY A 52 15.10 -11.14 2.79
CA GLY A 52 16.52 -11.32 3.12
C GLY A 52 17.40 -10.12 2.72
N PRO A 53 18.72 -10.21 2.89
CA PRO A 53 19.65 -9.07 2.83
C PRO A 53 19.92 -8.54 1.41
N GLN A 54 19.18 -8.99 0.40
CA GLN A 54 19.28 -8.42 -0.94
C GLN A 54 18.83 -6.95 -0.88
N ARG A 55 19.43 -6.08 -1.70
CA ARG A 55 19.33 -4.61 -1.60
C ARG A 55 17.92 -4.00 -1.78
N HIS A 56 16.88 -4.82 -1.91
CA HIS A 56 15.51 -4.38 -2.13
C HIS A 56 14.71 -4.62 -0.86
N HIS A 57 14.31 -3.54 -0.20
CA HIS A 57 13.51 -3.57 1.00
C HIS A 57 12.33 -2.63 0.83
N LEU A 58 11.20 -3.03 1.39
CA LEU A 58 10.12 -2.12 1.64
C LEU A 58 10.60 -1.06 2.64
N SER A 59 10.29 0.20 2.38
CA SER A 59 10.52 1.31 3.31
C SER A 59 9.19 1.99 3.63
N LEU A 60 9.05 2.46 4.88
CA LEU A 60 7.93 3.28 5.33
C LEU A 60 8.49 4.63 5.78
N VAL A 61 7.90 5.72 5.29
CA VAL A 61 8.28 7.07 5.66
C VAL A 61 7.04 7.84 6.09
N ASP A 62 7.02 8.30 7.34
CA ASP A 62 5.97 9.20 7.83
C ASP A 62 6.17 10.60 7.23
N GLU A 63 5.08 11.21 6.75
CA GLU A 63 5.05 12.59 6.28
C GLU A 63 4.46 13.49 7.38
N THR A 64 5.18 14.55 7.73
CA THR A 64 4.73 15.49 8.76
C THR A 64 4.00 16.67 8.11
N LEU A 65 2.67 16.69 8.23
CA LEU A 65 1.81 17.73 7.66
C LEU A 65 0.92 18.35 8.75
N PRO A 66 0.54 19.64 8.65
CA PRO A 66 -0.17 20.34 9.74
C PRO A 66 -1.57 19.78 10.06
N SER A 67 -2.30 19.29 9.05
CA SER A 67 -3.70 18.84 9.15
C SER A 67 -3.92 17.49 8.50
N GLU A 68 -2.87 16.67 8.41
CA GLU A 68 -2.90 15.37 7.76
C GLU A 68 -1.91 14.44 8.45
N LEU A 69 -2.35 13.21 8.74
CA LEU A 69 -1.45 12.12 9.05
C LEU A 69 -1.24 11.35 7.75
N ALA A 70 0.01 11.12 7.37
CA ALA A 70 0.32 10.41 6.14
C ALA A 70 1.61 9.60 6.31
N PHE A 71 1.66 8.49 5.61
CA PHE A 71 2.89 7.74 5.42
C PHE A 71 2.92 7.14 4.02
N GLU A 72 4.13 6.95 3.50
CA GLU A 72 4.38 6.31 2.21
C GLU A 72 5.07 4.97 2.44
N VAL A 73 4.57 3.92 1.80
CA VAL A 73 5.26 2.63 1.65
C VAL A 73 5.85 2.54 0.25
N ARG A 74 7.14 2.19 0.16
CA ARG A 74 7.88 2.19 -1.09
C ARG A 74 8.69 0.91 -1.28
N MET A 75 8.72 0.43 -2.52
CA MET A 75 9.57 -0.65 -3.02
C MET A 75 10.17 -0.20 -4.36
N ASP A 76 11.49 0.01 -4.40
CA ASP A 76 12.19 0.59 -5.56
C ASP A 76 11.48 1.88 -6.05
N GLU A 77 11.06 1.95 -7.32
CA GLU A 77 10.36 3.10 -7.93
C GLU A 77 8.83 3.10 -7.69
N ARG A 78 8.30 2.10 -6.98
CA ARG A 78 6.88 1.99 -6.67
C ARG A 78 6.59 2.48 -5.27
N ALA A 79 5.55 3.31 -5.14
CA ALA A 79 5.11 3.85 -3.88
C ALA A 79 3.59 3.89 -3.77
N ALA A 80 3.11 3.71 -2.54
CA ALA A 80 1.74 3.95 -2.15
C ALA A 80 1.70 4.83 -0.90
N ARG A 81 0.97 5.93 -0.98
CA ARG A 81 0.74 6.88 0.09
C ARG A 81 -0.62 6.64 0.71
N ILE A 82 -0.64 6.44 2.02
CA ILE A 82 -1.85 6.35 2.82
C ILE A 82 -1.93 7.63 3.65
N SER A 83 -3.07 8.30 3.62
CA SER A 83 -3.25 9.49 4.44
C SER A 83 -4.64 9.61 5.03
N THR A 84 -4.74 10.44 6.08
CA THR A 84 -5.98 10.87 6.72
C THR A 84 -5.90 12.38 6.90
N THR A 85 -6.74 13.12 6.17
CA THR A 85 -6.86 14.58 6.31
C THR A 85 -7.87 14.92 7.40
N PHE A 86 -7.62 15.99 8.15
CA PHE A 86 -8.49 16.50 9.20
C PHE A 86 -8.96 17.93 8.88
N GLU A 87 -10.27 18.14 8.86
CA GLU A 87 -10.88 19.43 8.58
C GLU A 87 -12.23 19.51 9.31
N ASP A 88 -12.48 20.61 10.04
CA ASP A 88 -13.76 20.89 10.70
C ASP A 88 -14.35 19.75 11.56
N GLY A 89 -13.49 19.06 12.32
CA GLY A 89 -13.90 17.93 13.17
C GLY A 89 -14.19 16.62 12.40
N ILE A 90 -13.96 16.64 11.09
CA ILE A 90 -14.09 15.52 10.17
C ILE A 90 -12.70 15.01 9.82
N ALA A 91 -12.61 13.70 9.60
CA ALA A 91 -11.49 13.04 8.97
C ALA A 91 -11.96 12.26 7.74
N TYR A 92 -11.10 12.14 6.73
CA TYR A 92 -11.29 11.21 5.60
C TYR A 92 -9.95 10.66 5.13
N GLY A 93 -9.92 9.36 4.81
CA GLY A 93 -8.72 8.68 4.37
C GLY A 93 -8.51 8.77 2.86
N ARG A 94 -7.27 8.54 2.42
CA ARG A 94 -6.90 8.38 1.01
C ARG A 94 -5.81 7.34 0.83
N LEU A 95 -5.88 6.60 -0.27
CA LEU A 95 -4.82 5.80 -0.86
C LEU A 95 -4.47 6.40 -2.22
N VAL A 96 -3.21 6.75 -2.44
CA VAL A 96 -2.71 7.29 -3.70
C VAL A 96 -1.42 6.56 -4.07
N GLY A 97 -1.22 6.27 -5.35
CA GLY A 97 -0.01 5.65 -5.85
C GLY A 97 -0.23 5.10 -7.25
N GLN A 98 0.86 4.65 -7.88
CA GLN A 98 0.76 4.05 -9.21
C GLN A 98 -0.10 2.78 -9.15
N GLY A 99 -1.11 2.71 -10.01
CA GLY A 99 -2.04 1.58 -10.05
C GLY A 99 -3.20 1.66 -9.05
N PHE A 100 -3.44 2.83 -8.43
CA PHE A 100 -4.59 3.11 -7.56
C PHE A 100 -5.48 4.24 -8.11
N ASP A 101 -5.49 4.43 -9.42
CA ASP A 101 -6.26 5.49 -10.07
C ASP A 101 -7.77 5.26 -9.90
N SER A 102 -8.49 6.28 -9.44
CA SER A 102 -9.94 6.24 -9.23
C SER A 102 -10.55 7.62 -9.45
N GLU A 103 -11.75 7.66 -10.03
CA GLU A 103 -12.51 8.90 -10.24
C GLU A 103 -12.91 9.57 -8.92
N LEU A 104 -13.21 8.75 -7.90
CA LEU A 104 -13.53 9.21 -6.55
C LEU A 104 -12.35 8.94 -5.60
N PRO A 105 -12.11 9.78 -4.57
CA PRO A 105 -11.16 9.47 -3.52
C PRO A 105 -11.48 8.12 -2.88
N GLN A 106 -10.48 7.25 -2.79
CA GLN A 106 -10.59 5.96 -2.14
C GLN A 106 -9.62 5.85 -0.98
N GLU A 107 -9.98 5.04 0.01
CA GLU A 107 -9.15 4.65 1.14
C GLU A 107 -9.13 3.12 1.25
N LEU A 108 -8.15 2.57 1.94
CA LEU A 108 -8.18 1.15 2.34
C LEU A 108 -9.47 0.88 3.12
N ASP A 109 -10.15 -0.23 2.88
CA ASP A 109 -11.38 -0.56 3.61
C ASP A 109 -11.10 -0.84 5.10
N SER A 110 -10.02 -1.56 5.39
CA SER A 110 -9.50 -1.79 6.73
C SER A 110 -7.98 -1.96 6.72
N ALA A 111 -7.38 -2.14 7.91
CA ALA A 111 -5.97 -2.51 8.02
C ALA A 111 -5.68 -3.89 7.38
N ASP A 112 -6.68 -4.76 7.27
CA ASP A 112 -6.54 -6.10 6.66
C ASP A 112 -6.30 -6.05 5.14
N ALA A 113 -6.47 -4.90 4.51
CA ALA A 113 -6.12 -4.68 3.11
C ALA A 113 -4.62 -4.41 2.89
N LEU A 114 -3.83 -4.19 3.96
CA LEU A 114 -2.39 -3.91 3.87
C LEU A 114 -1.56 -5.05 3.26
N PRO A 115 -1.79 -6.35 3.56
CA PRO A 115 -1.01 -7.43 2.96
C PRO A 115 -1.03 -7.40 1.44
N ASP A 116 -2.21 -7.22 0.83
CA ASP A 116 -2.36 -7.14 -0.62
C ASP A 116 -1.64 -5.91 -1.19
N LEU A 117 -1.72 -4.77 -0.49
CA LEU A 117 -0.97 -3.56 -0.88
C LEU A 117 0.55 -3.82 -0.90
N LEU A 118 1.11 -4.46 0.13
CA LEU A 118 2.54 -4.74 0.22
C LEU A 118 2.99 -5.74 -0.84
N VAL A 119 2.24 -6.84 -1.01
CA VAL A 119 2.50 -7.85 -2.04
C VAL A 119 2.46 -7.22 -3.43
N ARG A 120 1.48 -6.33 -3.69
CA ARG A 120 1.37 -5.61 -4.95
C ARG A 120 2.61 -4.78 -5.24
N LEU A 121 3.09 -3.99 -4.27
CA LEU A 121 4.31 -3.19 -4.43
C LEU A 121 5.53 -4.07 -4.73
N ILE A 122 5.66 -5.21 -4.05
CA ILE A 122 6.76 -6.17 -4.28
C ILE A 122 6.70 -6.77 -5.69
N VAL A 123 5.53 -7.29 -6.09
CA VAL A 123 5.36 -7.96 -7.40
C VAL A 123 5.57 -6.98 -8.54
N GLU A 124 5.00 -5.77 -8.45
CA GLU A 124 5.12 -4.78 -9.51
C GLU A 124 6.53 -4.20 -9.64
N ALA A 125 7.24 -4.00 -8.52
CA ALA A 125 8.65 -3.60 -8.55
C ALA A 125 9.52 -4.67 -9.22
N GLY A 126 9.21 -5.96 -9.00
CA GLY A 126 9.87 -7.08 -9.67
C GLY A 126 9.58 -7.14 -11.18
N ALA A 127 8.33 -6.92 -11.58
CA ALA A 127 7.89 -7.02 -12.98
C ALA A 127 8.49 -5.95 -13.91
N GLN A 128 8.82 -4.77 -13.38
CA GLN A 128 9.45 -3.68 -14.15
C GLN A 128 10.95 -3.89 -14.37
N ARG A 129 11.54 -4.94 -13.79
CA ARG A 129 12.96 -5.20 -13.90
C ARG A 129 13.26 -5.86 -15.25
N PRO A 130 14.16 -5.29 -16.08
CA PRO A 130 14.61 -5.99 -17.27
C PRO A 130 15.32 -7.29 -16.83
N VAL A 131 14.98 -8.40 -17.48
CA VAL A 131 15.74 -9.66 -17.32
C VAL A 131 17.14 -9.37 -17.87
N ALA A 132 18.13 -9.29 -16.98
CA ALA A 132 19.52 -9.14 -17.40
C ALA A 132 19.88 -10.30 -18.33
N SER A 133 20.24 -9.97 -19.57
CA SER A 133 20.75 -10.89 -20.59
C SER A 133 22.21 -11.21 -20.36
#